data_AF-A0A950CNT9-F1
#
_entry.id   AF-A0A950CNT9-F1
#
_cell.length_a   1.000
_cell.length_b   1.000
_cell.length_c   1.000
_cell.angle_alpha   90.00
_cell.angle_beta   90.00
_cell.angle_gamma   90.00
#
_symmetry.space_group_name_H-M   'P 1'
#
loop_
_entity.id
_entity.type
_entity.pdbx_description
1 polymer ?
#
loop_
_entity_poly.entity_id
_entity_poly.type
_entity_poly.pdbx_seq_one_letter_code
_entity_poly.pdbx_strand_id
1 'polypeptide(L)'
;MDFSIESIYRQEFGRILAALIHLFGDFDIAEDAVQEAFTIAAERWPIDGVPREPRAWIIGTARHKAIDRIRRDSILSRKRDEFQRQVILEAMPENSEWDDGAIRDERLRLIFTCCHPALAAEAQIALSLRTLCGLTTEEIARAFFVSSVTMAQRLVRAKQKIRAARIPYEVPREALLSERLETVMAVIYLVFNEGYSASGGDLIVRADLCAEAIRLGRILHELLPEIAEVRGFLALMLLHDARR
;
A
#
# COMPACT_ATOMS: atom_id res chain seq x y z
N MET A 1 26.01 -9.38 0.53
CA MET A 1 24.62 -8.96 0.20
C MET A 1 24.58 -7.48 0.41
N ASP A 2 24.60 -6.69 -0.66
CA ASP A 2 24.50 -5.23 -0.56
C ASP A 2 23.09 -4.85 -0.10
N PHE A 3 22.97 -4.55 1.20
CA PHE A 3 21.77 -3.92 1.76
C PHE A 3 21.73 -2.46 1.29
N SER A 4 21.26 -2.26 0.07
CA SER A 4 20.96 -0.92 -0.42
C SER A 4 19.60 -0.47 0.11
N ILE A 5 19.52 0.78 0.56
CA ILE A 5 18.26 1.42 0.94
C ILE A 5 17.22 1.35 -0.17
N GLU A 6 17.65 1.36 -1.44
CA GLU A 6 16.76 1.20 -2.59
C GLU A 6 16.05 -0.16 -2.58
N SER A 7 16.77 -1.23 -2.20
CA SER A 7 16.19 -2.57 -2.10
C SER A 7 15.13 -2.63 -1.01
N ILE A 8 15.41 -2.04 0.16
CA ILE A 8 14.46 -1.96 1.27
C ILE A 8 13.24 -1.11 0.89
N TYR A 9 13.46 0.05 0.24
CA TYR A 9 12.37 0.89 -0.25
C TYR A 9 11.46 0.09 -1.19
N ARG A 10 12.05 -0.57 -2.18
CA ARG A 10 11.34 -1.39 -3.16
C ARG A 10 10.53 -2.51 -2.50
N GLN A 11 11.05 -3.18 -1.47
CA GLN A 11 10.38 -4.30 -0.81
C GLN A 11 9.33 -3.87 0.22
N GLU A 12 9.58 -2.78 0.94
CA GLU A 12 8.83 -2.45 2.16
C GLU A 12 7.90 -1.25 2.02
N PHE A 13 8.10 -0.38 1.03
CA PHE A 13 7.32 0.85 0.87
C PHE A 13 5.81 0.60 0.90
N GLY A 14 5.31 -0.31 0.05
CA GLY A 14 3.86 -0.56 -0.04
C GLY A 14 3.27 -1.20 1.23
N ARG A 15 4.06 -2.00 1.94
CA ARG A 15 3.66 -2.64 3.20
C ARG A 15 3.51 -1.59 4.31
N ILE A 16 4.55 -0.75 4.47
CA ILE A 16 4.57 0.33 5.45
C ILE A 16 3.50 1.38 5.13
N LEU A 17 3.29 1.68 3.84
CA LEU A 17 2.27 2.64 3.42
C LEU A 17 0.86 2.15 3.75
N ALA A 18 0.52 0.89 3.44
CA ALA A 18 -0.79 0.32 3.79
C ALA A 18 -1.04 0.39 5.30
N ALA A 19 -0.02 0.07 6.09
CA ALA A 19 -0.02 0.20 7.53
C ALA A 19 -0.37 1.60 8.03
N LEU A 20 0.36 2.61 7.57
CA LEU A 20 0.13 3.97 8.02
C LEU A 20 -1.19 4.56 7.48
N ILE A 21 -1.65 4.14 6.29
CA ILE A 21 -2.98 4.52 5.80
C ILE A 21 -4.07 3.95 6.71
N HIS A 22 -3.92 2.71 7.19
CA HIS A 22 -4.87 2.15 8.16
C HIS A 22 -4.92 3.00 9.44
N LEU A 23 -3.74 3.32 9.98
CA LEU A 23 -3.60 4.04 11.24
C LEU A 23 -4.18 5.46 11.18
N PHE A 24 -3.86 6.20 10.11
CA PHE A 24 -4.20 7.62 10.02
C PHE A 24 -5.47 7.90 9.20
N GLY A 25 -5.90 6.95 8.36
CA GLY A 25 -7.06 7.10 7.47
C GLY A 25 -6.86 8.15 6.37
N ASP A 26 -5.61 8.53 6.07
CA ASP A 26 -5.27 9.56 5.08
C ASP A 26 -4.03 9.14 4.28
N PHE A 27 -4.19 9.07 2.95
CA PHE A 27 -3.16 8.65 2.01
C PHE A 27 -2.00 9.64 1.95
N ASP A 28 -2.28 10.94 2.01
CA ASP A 28 -1.25 11.96 1.83
C ASP A 28 -0.39 12.08 3.10
N ILE A 29 -1.01 11.99 4.28
CA ILE A 29 -0.26 11.95 5.55
C ILE A 29 0.65 10.72 5.58
N ALA A 30 0.13 9.55 5.23
CA ALA A 30 0.90 8.32 5.25
C ALA A 30 2.02 8.32 4.20
N GLU A 31 1.75 8.70 2.96
CA GLU A 31 2.75 8.71 1.88
C GLU A 31 3.91 9.67 2.19
N ASP A 32 3.59 10.89 2.59
CA ASP A 32 4.62 11.88 2.89
C ASP A 32 5.48 11.45 4.10
N ALA A 33 4.85 10.86 5.11
CA ALA A 33 5.57 10.34 6.28
C ALA A 33 6.51 9.18 5.95
N VAL A 34 6.10 8.24 5.09
CA VAL A 34 6.96 7.15 4.62
C VAL A 34 8.12 7.71 3.80
N GLN A 35 7.86 8.63 2.88
CA GLN A 35 8.90 9.26 2.06
C GLN A 35 9.93 10.03 2.91
N GLU A 36 9.47 10.74 3.93
CA GLU A 36 10.36 11.45 4.86
C GLU A 36 11.20 10.45 5.68
N ALA A 37 10.62 9.35 6.16
CA ALA A 37 11.36 8.32 6.89
C ALA A 37 12.45 7.66 6.02
N PHE A 38 12.16 7.36 4.75
CA PHE A 38 13.16 6.84 3.83
C PHE A 38 14.23 7.88 3.46
N THR A 39 13.86 9.16 3.34
CA THR A 39 14.84 10.25 3.17
C THR A 39 15.82 10.29 4.35
N ILE A 40 15.32 10.23 5.58
CA ILE A 40 16.16 10.24 6.78
C ILE A 40 17.05 9.00 6.84
N ALA A 41 16.52 7.82 6.49
CA ALA A 41 17.33 6.61 6.38
C ALA A 41 18.45 6.76 5.35
N ALA A 42 18.18 7.39 4.20
CA ALA A 42 19.18 7.61 3.15
C ALA A 42 20.31 8.51 3.62
N GLU A 43 20.01 9.49 4.47
CA GLU A 43 20.99 10.41 5.04
C GLU A 43 21.78 9.78 6.20
N ARG A 44 21.11 9.02 7.09
CA ARG A 44 21.72 8.52 8.33
C ARG A 44 22.38 7.17 8.23
N TRP A 45 21.80 6.20 7.53
CA TRP A 45 22.33 4.83 7.51
C TRP A 45 23.75 4.71 6.93
N PRO A 46 24.18 5.53 5.96
CA PRO A 46 25.58 5.53 5.52
C PRO A 46 26.58 5.93 6.62
N ILE A 47 26.13 6.68 7.63
CA ILE A 47 26.96 7.21 8.73
C ILE A 47 26.84 6.31 9.97
N ASP A 48 25.60 6.03 10.39
CA ASP A 48 25.27 5.34 11.63
C ASP A 48 25.23 3.81 11.48
N GLY A 49 25.25 3.33 10.24
CA GLY A 49 24.99 1.94 9.89
C GLY A 49 23.50 1.64 9.76
N VAL A 50 23.19 0.55 9.05
CA VAL A 50 21.81 0.06 8.87
C VAL A 50 21.34 -0.58 10.20
N PRO A 51 20.18 -0.19 10.75
CA PRO A 51 19.64 -0.80 11.96
C PRO A 51 19.43 -2.32 11.81
N ARG A 52 19.47 -3.06 12.93
CA ARG A 52 19.21 -4.52 12.94
C ARG A 52 17.81 -4.87 12.40
N GLU A 53 16.83 -4.01 12.64
CA GLU A 53 15.45 -4.15 12.16
C GLU A 53 15.06 -2.91 11.34
N PRO A 54 15.47 -2.82 10.05
CA PRO A 54 15.27 -1.62 9.23
C PRO A 54 13.79 -1.25 9.06
N ARG A 55 12.92 -2.25 8.87
CA ARG A 55 11.49 -2.03 8.70
C ARG A 55 10.86 -1.36 9.92
N ALA A 56 11.10 -1.92 11.11
CA ALA A 56 10.57 -1.39 12.36
C ALA A 56 11.05 0.06 12.59
N TRP A 57 12.32 0.33 12.28
CA TRP A 57 12.88 1.67 12.34
C TRP A 57 12.17 2.66 11.40
N ILE A 58 11.90 2.25 10.15
CA ILE A 58 11.17 3.10 9.17
C ILE A 58 9.74 3.34 9.65
N ILE A 59 9.02 2.31 10.11
CA ILE A 59 7.64 2.43 10.62
C ILE A 59 7.60 3.43 11.78
N GLY A 60 8.49 3.28 12.77
CA GLY A 60 8.57 4.18 13.92
C GLY A 60 8.83 5.62 13.49
N THR A 61 9.84 5.82 12.63
CA THR A 61 10.20 7.14 12.11
C THR A 61 9.05 7.78 11.34
N ALA A 62 8.41 7.03 10.44
CA ALA A 62 7.28 7.52 9.65
C ALA A 62 6.08 7.86 10.55
N ARG A 63 5.78 7.03 11.56
CA ARG A 63 4.72 7.32 12.53
C ARG A 63 4.97 8.64 13.27
N HIS A 64 6.19 8.89 13.74
CA HIS A 64 6.54 10.17 14.38
C HIS A 64 6.36 11.35 13.39
N LYS A 65 6.80 11.22 12.14
CA LYS A 65 6.63 12.26 11.11
C LYS A 65 5.18 12.55 10.77
N ALA A 66 4.34 11.52 10.69
CA ALA A 66 2.91 11.68 10.47
C ALA A 66 2.25 12.44 11.64
N ILE A 67 2.60 12.10 12.89
CA ILE A 67 2.10 12.79 14.09
C ILE A 67 2.55 14.27 14.08
N ASP A 68 3.82 14.54 13.77
CA ASP A 68 4.35 15.90 13.68
C ASP A 68 3.62 16.74 12.62
N ARG A 69 3.26 16.12 11.49
CA ARG A 69 2.47 16.78 10.45
C ARG A 69 1.04 17.08 10.93
N ILE A 70 0.35 16.09 11.50
CA ILE A 70 -1.00 16.26 12.06
C ILE A 70 -1.01 17.39 13.11
N ARG A 71 0.03 17.45 13.96
CA ARG A 71 0.19 18.51 14.95
C ARG A 71 0.30 19.88 14.28
N ARG A 72 1.14 20.02 13.25
CA ARG A 72 1.25 21.28 12.49
C ARG A 72 -0.07 21.69 11.83
N ASP A 73 -0.76 20.75 11.20
CA ASP A 73 -2.01 21.02 10.49
C ASP A 73 -3.16 21.39 11.45
N SER A 74 -3.25 20.73 12.60
CA SER A 74 -4.27 21.02 13.63
C SER A 74 -4.08 22.38 14.31
N ILE A 75 -2.83 22.79 14.57
CA ILE A 75 -2.50 24.14 15.05
C ILE A 75 -2.95 25.19 14.03
N LEU A 76 -2.73 24.93 12.74
CA LEU A 76 -3.16 25.80 11.65
C LEU A 76 -4.69 25.77 11.43
N SER A 77 -5.36 24.65 11.72
CA SER A 77 -6.76 24.41 11.32
C SER A 77 -7.82 24.61 12.42
N ARG A 78 -7.49 24.78 13.71
CA ARG A 78 -8.48 24.93 14.80
C ARG A 78 -9.62 23.87 14.77
N LYS A 79 -9.33 22.65 14.29
CA LYS A 79 -10.32 21.56 14.15
C LYS A 79 -10.27 20.63 15.35
N ARG A 80 -11.42 20.46 16.00
CA ARG A 80 -11.60 19.66 17.22
C ARG A 80 -11.46 18.15 16.99
N ASP A 81 -11.85 17.67 15.80
CA ASP A 81 -11.86 16.24 15.47
C ASP A 81 -10.45 15.66 15.23
N GLU A 82 -9.54 16.47 14.67
CA GLU A 82 -8.13 16.09 14.48
C GLU A 82 -7.41 15.93 15.83
N PHE A 83 -7.76 16.75 16.82
CA PHE A 83 -7.22 16.67 18.17
C PHE A 83 -7.69 15.40 18.93
N GLN A 84 -8.95 14.98 18.76
CA GLN A 84 -9.42 13.72 19.37
C GLN A 84 -8.73 12.49 18.77
N ARG A 85 -8.50 12.47 17.45
CA ARG A 85 -7.70 11.41 16.81
C ARG A 85 -6.25 11.42 17.29
N GLN A 86 -5.65 12.60 17.47
CA GLN A 86 -4.31 12.75 18.00
C GLN A 86 -4.15 12.08 19.37
N VAL A 87 -5.06 12.36 20.32
CA VAL A 87 -4.99 11.79 21.68
C VAL A 87 -5.06 10.26 21.65
N ILE A 88 -5.86 9.69 20.75
CA ILE A 88 -5.96 8.24 20.58
C ILE A 88 -4.64 7.67 20.03
N LEU A 89 -4.07 8.31 19.00
CA LEU A 89 -2.82 7.86 18.35
C LEU A 89 -1.58 7.96 19.25
N GLU A 90 -1.53 8.97 20.14
CA GLU A 90 -0.46 9.13 21.14
C GLU A 90 -0.59 8.11 22.28
N ALA A 91 -1.79 7.63 22.58
CA ALA A 91 -2.02 6.59 23.59
C ALA A 91 -1.76 5.16 23.08
N MET A 92 -1.59 4.96 21.76
CA MET A 92 -1.29 3.65 21.19
C MET A 92 0.18 3.25 21.46
N PRO A 93 0.46 2.03 21.98
CA PRO A 93 1.83 1.59 22.24
C PRO A 93 2.71 1.65 20.99
N GLU A 94 4.01 1.94 21.15
CA GLU A 94 4.96 2.01 20.02
C GLU A 94 5.26 0.64 19.39
N ASN A 95 5.06 -0.47 20.12
CA ASN A 95 5.64 -1.78 19.77
C ASN A 95 4.65 -2.94 19.54
N SER A 96 3.32 -2.75 19.64
CA SER A 96 2.41 -3.92 19.79
C SER A 96 1.53 -4.30 18.60
N GLU A 97 1.50 -3.54 17.49
CA GLU A 97 0.47 -3.78 16.44
C GLU A 97 1.00 -3.94 15.02
N TRP A 98 2.30 -3.83 14.78
CA TRP A 98 2.90 -3.90 13.44
C TRP A 98 3.66 -5.19 13.23
N ASP A 99 3.09 -6.31 13.67
CA ASP A 99 3.62 -7.61 13.30
C ASP A 99 3.39 -7.88 11.81
N ASP A 100 4.13 -8.85 11.31
CA ASP A 100 4.13 -9.22 9.91
C ASP A 100 2.72 -9.61 9.39
N GLY A 101 1.85 -10.15 10.26
CA GLY A 101 0.46 -10.53 9.99
C GLY A 101 -0.50 -9.35 9.92
N ALA A 102 -0.41 -8.39 10.83
CA ALA A 102 -1.24 -7.18 10.84
C ALA A 102 -1.01 -6.34 9.56
N ILE A 103 0.25 -6.12 9.19
CA ILE A 103 0.64 -5.40 7.96
C ILE A 103 0.08 -6.07 6.71
N ARG A 104 0.04 -7.40 6.75
CA ARG A 104 -0.47 -8.24 5.66
C ARG A 104 -1.98 -8.10 5.48
N ASP A 105 -2.76 -7.98 6.55
CA ASP A 105 -4.22 -7.80 6.48
C ASP A 105 -4.60 -6.38 6.04
N GLU A 106 -3.78 -5.39 6.37
CA GLU A 106 -3.96 -4.01 5.94
C GLU A 106 -3.86 -3.85 4.43
N ARG A 107 -2.97 -4.60 3.77
CA ARG A 107 -2.88 -4.58 2.30
C ARG A 107 -4.17 -5.02 1.61
N LEU A 108 -4.85 -6.04 2.14
CA LEU A 108 -6.12 -6.48 1.58
C LEU A 108 -7.20 -5.40 1.76
N ARG A 109 -7.26 -4.78 2.94
CA ARG A 109 -8.16 -3.64 3.21
C ARG A 109 -7.88 -2.47 2.26
N LEU A 110 -6.60 -2.16 2.00
CA LEU A 110 -6.20 -1.13 1.06
C LEU A 110 -6.65 -1.47 -0.37
N ILE A 111 -6.47 -2.71 -0.82
CA ILE A 111 -6.95 -3.16 -2.14
C ILE A 111 -8.45 -2.90 -2.29
N PHE A 112 -9.27 -3.31 -1.32
CA PHE A 112 -10.72 -3.06 -1.35
C PHE A 112 -11.09 -1.58 -1.27
N THR A 113 -10.30 -0.77 -0.55
CA THR A 113 -10.46 0.68 -0.48
C THR A 113 -10.19 1.33 -1.83
N CYS A 114 -9.08 0.96 -2.46
CA CYS A 114 -8.70 1.46 -3.79
C CYS A 114 -9.67 0.98 -4.88
N CYS A 115 -10.22 -0.23 -4.76
CA CYS A 115 -11.18 -0.81 -5.71
C CYS A 115 -12.64 -0.39 -5.47
N HIS A 116 -12.89 0.69 -4.73
CA HIS A 116 -14.26 1.15 -4.49
C HIS A 116 -14.89 1.70 -5.79
N PRO A 117 -16.16 1.36 -6.10
CA PRO A 117 -16.84 1.77 -7.35
C PRO A 117 -17.05 3.28 -7.50
N ALA A 118 -16.70 4.06 -6.47
CA ALA A 118 -16.71 5.51 -6.55
C ALA A 118 -15.54 6.00 -7.42
N LEU A 119 -14.44 5.26 -7.52
CA LEU A 119 -13.31 5.60 -8.37
C LEU A 119 -13.50 5.00 -9.78
N ALA A 120 -13.01 5.70 -10.81
CA ALA A 120 -12.92 5.12 -12.14
C ALA A 120 -11.94 3.94 -12.15
N ALA A 121 -12.18 2.92 -12.98
CA ALA A 121 -11.38 1.70 -13.00
C ALA A 121 -9.87 1.97 -13.17
N GLU A 122 -9.51 2.91 -14.04
CA GLU A 122 -8.11 3.29 -14.26
C GLU A 122 -7.49 3.95 -13.03
N ALA A 123 -8.29 4.66 -12.23
CA ALA A 123 -7.84 5.25 -10.98
C ALA A 123 -7.70 4.21 -9.86
N GLN A 124 -8.60 3.21 -9.82
CA GLN A 124 -8.52 2.07 -8.90
C GLN A 124 -7.20 1.31 -9.11
N ILE A 125 -6.89 0.97 -10.37
CA ILE A 125 -5.68 0.24 -10.75
C ILE A 125 -4.44 1.10 -10.48
N ALA A 126 -4.40 2.35 -10.96
CA ALA A 126 -3.23 3.21 -10.78
C ALA A 126 -2.90 3.46 -9.31
N LEU A 127 -3.91 3.73 -8.47
CA LEU A 127 -3.71 3.95 -7.04
C LEU A 127 -3.22 2.68 -6.34
N SER A 128 -3.75 1.52 -6.73
CA SER A 128 -3.32 0.22 -6.21
C SER A 128 -1.85 -0.06 -6.57
N LEU A 129 -1.44 0.16 -7.82
CA LEU A 129 -0.04 -0.01 -8.25
C LEU A 129 0.91 0.92 -7.49
N ARG A 130 0.51 2.18 -7.28
CA ARG A 130 1.30 3.15 -6.51
C ARG A 130 1.48 2.71 -5.06
N THR A 131 0.39 2.28 -4.43
CA THR A 131 0.35 2.10 -2.97
C THR A 131 0.73 0.69 -2.51
N LEU A 132 0.52 -0.33 -3.34
CA LEU A 132 0.77 -1.73 -2.99
C LEU A 132 2.03 -2.29 -3.64
N CYS A 133 2.30 -1.91 -4.89
CA CYS A 133 3.48 -2.38 -5.63
C CYS A 133 4.68 -1.43 -5.49
N GLY A 134 4.46 -0.24 -4.94
CA GLY A 134 5.50 0.79 -4.81
C GLY A 134 5.98 1.35 -6.14
N LEU A 135 5.20 1.22 -7.22
CA LEU A 135 5.56 1.78 -8.52
C LEU A 135 5.61 3.31 -8.41
N THR A 136 6.57 3.90 -9.11
CA THR A 136 6.67 5.34 -9.30
C THR A 136 5.55 5.84 -10.21
N THR A 137 5.21 7.13 -10.10
CA THR A 137 4.21 7.76 -10.97
C THR A 137 4.59 7.62 -12.44
N GLU A 138 5.89 7.68 -12.75
CA GLU A 138 6.47 7.54 -14.07
C GLU A 138 6.31 6.13 -14.64
N GLU A 139 6.57 5.09 -13.84
CA GLU A 139 6.35 3.70 -14.22
C GLU A 139 4.87 3.44 -14.51
N ILE A 140 3.97 3.94 -13.66
CA ILE A 140 2.52 3.81 -13.86
C ILE A 140 2.08 4.58 -15.10
N ALA A 141 2.58 5.80 -15.31
CA ALA A 141 2.26 6.60 -16.49
C ALA A 141 2.65 5.87 -17.79
N ARG A 142 3.82 5.23 -17.80
CA ARG A 142 4.30 4.41 -18.91
C ARG A 142 3.38 3.20 -19.16
N ALA A 143 2.98 2.49 -18.11
CA ALA A 143 2.06 1.35 -18.21
C ALA A 143 0.68 1.74 -18.76
N PHE A 144 0.23 2.97 -18.48
CA PHE A 144 -1.05 3.51 -18.95
C PHE A 144 -0.95 4.30 -20.26
N PHE A 145 0.24 4.43 -20.86
CA PHE A 145 0.49 5.24 -22.05
C PHE A 145 -0.01 6.70 -21.92
N VAL A 146 0.21 7.32 -20.76
CA VAL A 146 -0.12 8.73 -20.50
C VAL A 146 1.11 9.49 -19.99
N SER A 147 1.03 10.82 -19.94
CA SER A 147 2.11 11.62 -19.34
C SER A 147 2.17 11.44 -17.81
N SER A 148 3.37 11.59 -17.21
CA SER A 148 3.54 11.56 -15.75
C SER A 148 2.69 12.62 -15.05
N VAL A 149 2.49 13.79 -15.67
CA VAL A 149 1.62 14.86 -15.15
C VAL A 149 0.16 14.41 -15.11
N THR A 150 -0.32 13.77 -16.17
CA THR A 150 -1.68 13.22 -16.24
C THR A 150 -1.88 12.14 -15.17
N MET A 151 -0.89 11.27 -14.97
CA MET A 151 -0.95 10.22 -13.96
C MET A 151 -0.91 10.80 -12.55
N ALA A 152 -0.03 11.76 -12.26
CA ALA A 152 0.01 12.45 -10.97
C ALA A 152 -1.35 13.08 -10.62
N GLN A 153 -1.96 13.81 -11.56
CA GLN A 153 -3.28 14.39 -11.37
C GLN A 153 -4.37 13.32 -11.14
N ARG A 154 -4.29 12.18 -11.82
CA ARG A 154 -5.22 11.06 -11.63
C ARG A 154 -5.11 10.50 -10.21
N LEU A 155 -3.89 10.26 -9.72
CA LEU A 155 -3.64 9.76 -8.36
C LEU A 155 -4.15 10.74 -7.31
N VAL A 156 -3.87 12.04 -7.45
CA VAL A 156 -4.36 13.07 -6.53
C VAL A 156 -5.89 13.10 -6.48
N ARG A 157 -6.56 13.10 -7.64
CA ARG A 157 -8.03 13.08 -7.70
C ARG A 157 -8.62 11.80 -7.08
N ALA A 158 -7.96 10.66 -7.26
CA ALA A 158 -8.36 9.39 -6.67
C ALA A 158 -8.37 9.46 -5.13
N LYS A 159 -7.26 9.89 -4.53
CA LYS A 159 -7.13 10.08 -3.08
C LYS A 159 -8.14 11.09 -2.53
N GLN A 160 -8.32 12.23 -3.22
CA GLN A 160 -9.31 13.23 -2.86
C GLN A 160 -10.73 12.66 -2.89
N LYS A 161 -11.06 11.83 -3.87
CA LYS A 161 -12.38 11.17 -3.97
C LYS A 161 -12.61 10.19 -2.83
N ILE A 162 -11.59 9.41 -2.44
CA ILE A 162 -11.64 8.51 -1.27
C ILE A 162 -11.95 9.31 0.00
N ARG A 163 -11.22 10.41 0.21
CA ARG A 163 -11.41 11.28 1.37
C ARG A 163 -12.78 11.95 1.37
N ALA A 164 -13.20 12.50 0.24
CA ALA A 164 -14.49 13.20 0.11
C ALA A 164 -15.69 12.27 0.29
N ALA A 165 -15.61 11.05 -0.25
CA ALA A 165 -16.65 10.03 -0.10
C ALA A 165 -16.59 9.29 1.26
N ARG A 166 -15.60 9.57 2.11
CA ARG A 166 -15.38 8.92 3.41
C ARG A 166 -15.39 7.38 3.29
N ILE A 167 -14.71 6.87 2.27
CA ILE A 167 -14.64 5.44 2.01
C ILE A 167 -13.92 4.77 3.19
N PRO A 168 -14.54 3.79 3.88
CA PRO A 168 -13.94 3.16 5.04
C PRO A 168 -12.76 2.28 4.63
N TYR A 169 -11.71 2.29 5.46
CA TYR A 169 -10.56 1.41 5.29
C TYR A 169 -10.83 0.05 5.93
N GLU A 170 -11.62 -0.77 5.24
CA GLU A 170 -12.01 -2.10 5.71
C GLU A 170 -12.23 -3.04 4.52
N VAL A 171 -12.16 -4.35 4.79
CA VAL A 171 -12.74 -5.33 3.87
C VAL A 171 -14.26 -5.18 3.98
N PRO A 172 -14.97 -4.85 2.88
CA PRO A 172 -16.39 -4.62 2.95
C PRO A 172 -17.13 -5.92 3.24
N ARG A 173 -18.36 -5.82 3.75
CA ARG A 173 -19.22 -6.99 3.97
C ARG A 173 -19.46 -7.74 2.65
N GLU A 174 -19.72 -9.03 2.76
CA GLU A 174 -19.82 -9.96 1.63
C GLU A 174 -20.74 -9.46 0.49
N ALA A 175 -21.88 -8.86 0.83
CA ALA A 175 -22.83 -8.29 -0.14
C ALA A 175 -22.26 -7.18 -1.03
N LEU A 176 -21.16 -6.53 -0.62
CA LEU A 176 -20.48 -5.46 -1.36
C LEU A 176 -19.15 -5.92 -1.99
N LEU A 177 -18.74 -7.18 -1.76
CA LEU A 177 -17.51 -7.72 -2.32
C LEU A 177 -17.63 -7.93 -3.83
N SER A 178 -18.79 -8.41 -4.30
CA SER A 178 -19.04 -8.74 -5.72
C SER A 178 -18.81 -7.56 -6.66
N GLU A 179 -19.25 -6.35 -6.28
CA GLU A 179 -19.06 -5.12 -7.08
C GLU A 179 -17.59 -4.73 -7.27
N ARG A 180 -16.70 -5.19 -6.38
CA ARG A 180 -15.26 -4.84 -6.40
C ARG A 180 -14.39 -6.00 -6.85
N LEU A 181 -14.94 -7.22 -6.86
CA LEU A 181 -14.18 -8.46 -6.95
C LEU A 181 -13.34 -8.55 -8.23
N GLU A 182 -13.92 -8.16 -9.37
CA GLU A 182 -13.22 -8.18 -10.65
C GLU A 182 -11.99 -7.26 -10.63
N THR A 183 -12.15 -6.01 -10.20
CA THR A 183 -11.02 -5.07 -10.07
C THR A 183 -10.00 -5.57 -9.03
N VAL A 184 -10.45 -6.12 -7.91
CA VAL A 184 -9.57 -6.66 -6.87
C VAL A 184 -8.71 -7.79 -7.43
N MET A 185 -9.30 -8.75 -8.15
CA MET A 185 -8.55 -9.82 -8.82
C MET A 185 -7.58 -9.26 -9.86
N ALA A 186 -8.00 -8.28 -10.66
CA ALA A 186 -7.13 -7.63 -11.65
C ALA A 186 -5.93 -6.95 -10.98
N VAL A 187 -6.13 -6.23 -9.87
CA VAL A 187 -5.06 -5.60 -9.09
C VAL A 187 -4.11 -6.64 -8.50
N ILE A 188 -4.64 -7.71 -7.88
CA ILE A 188 -3.80 -8.79 -7.34
C ILE A 188 -2.98 -9.45 -8.46
N TYR A 189 -3.59 -9.66 -9.63
CA TYR A 189 -2.89 -10.22 -10.78
C TYR A 189 -1.79 -9.30 -11.30
N LEU A 190 -2.01 -7.98 -11.29
CA LEU A 190 -0.97 -7.01 -11.66
C LEU A 190 0.19 -7.02 -10.66
N VAL A 191 -0.09 -7.14 -9.36
CA VAL A 191 0.95 -7.34 -8.33
C VAL A 191 1.74 -8.61 -8.61
N PHE A 192 1.05 -9.70 -8.97
CA PHE A 192 1.68 -10.97 -9.34
C PHE A 192 2.57 -10.83 -10.59
N ASN A 193 2.06 -10.19 -11.65
CA ASN A 193 2.78 -9.99 -12.91
C ASN A 193 4.03 -9.12 -12.73
N GLU A 194 3.93 -8.04 -11.95
CA GLU A 194 5.09 -7.20 -11.65
C GLU A 194 6.13 -7.95 -10.81
N GLY A 195 5.68 -8.88 -9.97
CA GLY A 195 6.55 -9.83 -9.31
C GLY A 195 7.24 -10.78 -10.28
N TYR A 196 6.50 -11.30 -11.27
CA TYR A 196 6.91 -12.37 -12.19
C TYR A 196 7.81 -11.89 -13.34
N SER A 197 7.55 -10.71 -13.87
CA SER A 197 8.32 -10.05 -14.93
C SER A 197 8.59 -8.62 -14.47
N ALA A 198 9.68 -8.38 -13.75
CA ALA A 198 9.96 -7.05 -13.21
C ALA A 198 10.06 -6.02 -14.36
N SER A 199 9.13 -5.06 -14.41
CA SER A 199 9.00 -4.12 -15.52
C SER A 199 10.04 -2.97 -15.47
N GLY A 200 10.88 -2.94 -14.43
CA GLY A 200 11.89 -1.90 -14.23
C GLY A 200 12.88 -2.19 -13.09
N GLY A 201 13.97 -2.90 -13.39
CA GLY A 201 15.13 -3.05 -12.49
C GLY A 201 16.09 -4.18 -12.90
N ASP A 202 17.29 -4.21 -12.30
CA ASP A 202 18.34 -5.23 -12.53
C ASP A 202 17.96 -6.64 -12.01
N LEU A 203 16.85 -6.76 -11.27
CA LEU A 203 16.30 -8.02 -10.77
C LEU A 203 15.17 -8.48 -11.70
N ILE A 204 15.38 -9.60 -12.38
CA ILE A 204 14.44 -10.17 -13.36
C ILE A 204 13.11 -10.59 -12.70
N VAL A 205 13.11 -10.90 -11.39
CA VAL A 205 11.92 -11.38 -10.68
C VAL A 205 11.89 -10.96 -9.19
N ARG A 206 10.77 -10.41 -8.72
CA ARG A 206 10.53 -10.00 -7.32
C ARG A 206 9.66 -11.05 -6.61
N ALA A 207 10.33 -12.07 -6.07
CA ALA A 207 9.70 -13.25 -5.45
C ALA A 207 8.70 -12.92 -4.33
N ASP A 208 9.02 -11.88 -3.57
CA ASP A 208 8.22 -11.35 -2.47
C ASP A 208 6.86 -10.82 -2.94
N LEU A 209 6.78 -10.21 -4.13
CA LEU A 209 5.52 -9.73 -4.70
C LEU A 209 4.66 -10.87 -5.24
N CYS A 210 5.25 -11.87 -5.91
CA CYS A 210 4.53 -13.07 -6.36
C CYS A 210 3.93 -13.82 -5.15
N ALA A 211 4.75 -14.08 -4.13
CA ALA A 211 4.32 -14.78 -2.93
C ALA A 211 3.20 -14.02 -2.20
N GLU A 212 3.30 -12.69 -2.14
CA GLU A 212 2.27 -11.86 -1.53
C GLU A 212 0.97 -11.84 -2.35
N ALA A 213 1.04 -11.75 -3.67
CA ALA A 213 -0.14 -11.82 -4.52
C ALA A 213 -0.86 -13.17 -4.40
N ILE A 214 -0.12 -14.28 -4.35
CA ILE A 214 -0.67 -15.61 -4.09
C ILE A 214 -1.34 -15.66 -2.71
N ARG A 215 -0.69 -15.11 -1.68
CA ARG A 215 -1.27 -15.04 -0.33
C ARG A 215 -2.57 -14.24 -0.31
N LEU A 216 -2.61 -13.08 -0.96
CA LEU A 216 -3.83 -12.28 -1.11
C LEU A 216 -4.93 -13.05 -1.86
N GLY A 217 -4.56 -13.80 -2.91
CA GLY A 217 -5.47 -14.71 -3.60
C GLY A 217 -6.02 -15.84 -2.71
N ARG A 218 -5.20 -16.39 -1.80
CA ARG A 218 -5.63 -17.39 -0.81
C ARG A 218 -6.63 -16.79 0.18
N ILE A 219 -6.35 -15.61 0.72
CA ILE A 219 -7.30 -14.94 1.63
C ILE A 219 -8.61 -14.62 0.91
N LEU A 220 -8.53 -14.14 -0.33
CA LEU A 220 -9.72 -13.88 -1.13
C LEU A 220 -10.55 -15.16 -1.33
N HIS A 221 -9.89 -16.31 -1.54
CA HIS A 221 -10.55 -17.60 -1.66
C HIS A 221 -11.17 -18.08 -0.33
N GLU A 222 -10.50 -17.85 0.79
CA GLU A 222 -11.04 -18.17 2.13
C GLU A 222 -12.27 -17.32 2.47
N LEU A 223 -12.26 -16.04 2.07
CA LEU A 223 -13.39 -15.13 2.25
C LEU A 223 -14.58 -15.46 1.34
N LEU A 224 -14.31 -16.00 0.16
CA LEU A 224 -15.31 -16.25 -0.90
C LEU A 224 -15.15 -17.67 -1.47
N PRO A 225 -15.33 -18.73 -0.65
CA PRO A 225 -15.03 -20.12 -1.07
C PRO A 225 -15.97 -20.64 -2.17
N GLU A 226 -17.19 -20.09 -2.22
CA GLU A 226 -18.25 -20.48 -3.16
C GLU A 226 -18.09 -19.84 -4.55
N ILE A 227 -17.24 -18.82 -4.69
CA ILE A 227 -17.06 -18.13 -5.99
C ILE A 227 -16.02 -18.86 -6.84
N ALA A 228 -16.47 -19.40 -7.97
CA ALA A 228 -15.65 -20.19 -8.89
C ALA A 228 -14.52 -19.36 -9.53
N GLU A 229 -14.79 -18.09 -9.86
CA GLU A 229 -13.84 -17.16 -10.45
C GLU A 229 -12.63 -16.93 -9.53
N VAL A 230 -12.86 -16.78 -8.22
CA VAL A 230 -11.77 -16.61 -7.24
C VAL A 230 -10.90 -17.85 -7.14
N ARG A 231 -11.52 -19.03 -7.17
CA ARG A 231 -10.80 -20.31 -7.16
C ARG A 231 -9.97 -20.49 -8.44
N GLY A 232 -10.55 -20.18 -9.60
CA GLY A 232 -9.86 -20.22 -10.89
C GLY A 232 -8.70 -19.22 -10.97
N PHE A 233 -8.91 -18.00 -10.45
CA PHE A 233 -7.90 -16.96 -10.34
C PHE A 233 -6.69 -17.39 -9.50
N LEU A 234 -6.93 -17.95 -8.31
CA LEU A 234 -5.85 -18.47 -7.47
C LEU A 234 -5.12 -19.63 -8.15
N ALA A 235 -5.86 -20.56 -8.76
CA ALA A 235 -5.25 -21.68 -9.49
C ALA A 235 -4.35 -21.21 -10.65
N LEU A 236 -4.77 -20.18 -11.39
CA LEU A 236 -3.97 -19.58 -12.46
C LEU A 236 -2.64 -19.03 -11.92
N MET A 237 -2.68 -18.22 -10.85
CA MET A 237 -1.46 -17.66 -10.25
C MET A 237 -0.53 -18.76 -9.74
N LEU A 238 -1.06 -19.78 -9.06
CA LEU A 238 -0.27 -20.92 -8.59
C LEU A 238 0.37 -21.71 -9.73
N LEU A 239 -0.34 -21.88 -10.85
CA LEU A 239 0.19 -22.57 -12.03
C LEU A 239 1.32 -21.76 -12.69
N HIS A 240 1.17 -20.43 -12.78
CA HIS A 240 2.23 -19.56 -13.29
C HIS A 240 3.45 -19.56 -12.38
N ASP A 241 3.25 -19.47 -11.07
CA ASP A 241 4.33 -19.47 -10.07
C ASP A 241 5.11 -20.78 -10.07
N ALA A 242 4.44 -21.93 -10.24
CA ALA A 242 5.09 -23.23 -10.32
C ALA A 242 5.98 -23.43 -11.58
N ARG A 243 5.89 -22.54 -12.57
CA ARG A 243 6.67 -22.59 -13.83
C ARG A 243 7.83 -21.60 -13.86
N ARG A 244 7.98 -20.80 -12.82
CA ARG A 244 9.09 -19.87 -12.61
C ARG A 244 10.35 -20.62 -12.19
#